data_AF-A0A7W8LLI2-F1
#
_entry.id   AF-A0A7W8LLI2-F1
#
_cell.length_a   1.000
_cell.length_b   1.000
_cell.length_c   1.000
_cell.angle_alpha   90.00
_cell.angle_beta   90.00
_cell.angle_gamma   90.00
#
_symmetry.space_group_name_H-M   'P 1'
#
loop_
_entity.id
_entity.type
_entity.pdbx_description
1 polymer ?
#
loop_
_entity_poly.entity_id
_entity_poly.type
_entity_poly.pdbx_seq_one_letter_code
_entity_poly.pdbx_strand_id
1 'polypeptide(L)'
;MEFYVNNEKLDIVLENEKTVGDVLKSFEAECAKNDATTIHIVLNGKNIGAGEFESIFQEALTDSTKLELTIITKGEILSSFQAQKLECESLSNELLELSVKLQGGKDKEATVLISKLADFIESFCHTATLSALFQDIYQKLTIDGKNINEFFQDFSGILNDFEQAIASKDTVLMGDLAEYEISPRLLSIANTIKEL
;
A
#
# COMPACT_ATOMS: atom_id res chain seq x y z
N MET A 1 -14.31 27.57 -11.03
CA MET A 1 -13.98 26.45 -10.13
C MET A 1 -12.48 26.29 -10.02
N GLU A 2 -12.00 25.68 -8.94
CA GLU A 2 -10.61 25.25 -8.78
C GLU A 2 -10.54 23.73 -8.80
N PHE A 3 -9.59 23.17 -9.54
CA PHE A 3 -9.43 21.73 -9.70
C PHE A 3 -7.99 21.34 -9.40
N TYR A 4 -7.80 20.36 -8.53
CA TYR A 4 -6.49 19.89 -8.10
C TYR A 4 -6.38 18.38 -8.29
N VAL A 5 -5.23 17.91 -8.74
CA VAL A 5 -4.88 16.50 -8.82
C VAL A 5 -3.53 16.30 -8.13
N ASN A 6 -3.46 15.42 -7.14
CA ASN A 6 -2.25 15.18 -6.35
C ASN A 6 -1.62 16.47 -5.80
N ASN A 7 -2.47 17.39 -5.31
CA ASN A 7 -2.13 18.72 -4.80
C ASN A 7 -1.63 19.75 -5.84
N GLU A 8 -1.61 19.40 -7.13
CA GLU A 8 -1.27 20.32 -8.21
C GLU A 8 -2.55 20.93 -8.80
N LYS A 9 -2.57 22.27 -8.93
CA LYS A 9 -3.70 22.98 -9.57
C LYS A 9 -3.64 22.74 -11.07
N LEU A 10 -4.74 22.27 -11.65
CA LEU A 10 -4.88 22.11 -13.09
C LEU A 10 -5.80 23.19 -13.66
N ASP A 11 -5.40 23.74 -14.79
CA ASP A 11 -6.26 24.60 -15.59
C ASP A 11 -7.14 23.73 -16.48
N ILE A 12 -8.42 23.61 -16.11
CA ILE A 12 -9.41 22.83 -16.84
C ILE A 12 -10.38 23.73 -17.60
N VAL A 13 -10.84 23.24 -18.75
CA VAL A 13 -11.92 23.86 -19.53
C VAL A 13 -13.14 22.95 -19.43
N LEU A 14 -14.24 23.47 -18.90
CA LEU A 14 -15.51 22.75 -18.88
C LEU A 14 -16.15 22.86 -20.27
N GLU A 15 -16.48 21.73 -20.87
CA GLU A 15 -17.13 21.69 -22.18
C GLU A 15 -18.64 21.58 -22.01
N ASN A 16 -19.08 20.51 -21.34
CA ASN A 16 -20.49 20.19 -21.14
C ASN A 16 -20.83 19.89 -19.67
N GLU A 17 -19.82 19.86 -18.81
CA GLU A 17 -19.93 19.57 -17.39
C GLU A 17 -20.68 20.68 -16.66
N LYS A 18 -21.76 20.31 -15.96
CA LYS A 18 -22.60 21.24 -15.19
C LYS A 18 -22.63 20.92 -13.71
N THR A 19 -22.41 19.66 -13.35
CA THR A 19 -22.36 19.21 -11.97
C THR A 19 -20.98 18.68 -11.61
N VAL A 20 -20.71 18.56 -10.30
CA VAL A 20 -19.52 17.86 -9.79
C VAL A 20 -19.47 16.44 -10.35
N GLY A 21 -20.61 15.76 -10.46
CA GLY A 21 -20.70 14.42 -11.04
C GLY A 21 -20.28 14.36 -12.52
N ASP A 22 -20.54 15.40 -13.31
CA ASP A 22 -20.08 15.46 -14.70
C ASP A 22 -18.56 15.55 -14.79
N VAL A 23 -17.95 16.41 -13.96
CA VAL A 23 -16.48 16.55 -13.88
C VAL A 23 -15.84 15.26 -13.43
N LEU A 24 -16.36 14.63 -12.36
CA LEU A 24 -15.83 13.37 -11.86
C LEU A 24 -15.90 12.24 -12.89
N LYS A 25 -17.00 12.15 -13.66
CA LYS A 25 -17.13 11.15 -14.75
C LYS A 25 -16.14 11.42 -15.89
N SER A 26 -16.03 12.68 -16.32
CA SER A 26 -15.12 13.10 -17.39
C SER A 26 -13.67 12.81 -17.00
N PHE A 27 -13.29 13.17 -15.77
CA PHE A 27 -11.97 12.93 -15.23
C PHE A 27 -11.67 11.43 -15.02
N GLU A 28 -12.59 10.65 -14.46
CA GLU A 28 -12.38 9.20 -14.28
C GLU A 28 -12.21 8.49 -15.64
N ALA A 29 -12.92 8.92 -16.68
CA ALA A 29 -12.72 8.41 -18.03
C ALA A 29 -11.32 8.73 -18.58
N GLU A 30 -10.73 9.87 -18.21
CA GLU A 30 -9.36 10.22 -18.55
C GLU A 30 -8.34 9.43 -17.71
N CYS A 31 -8.59 9.26 -16.41
CA CYS A 31 -7.78 8.40 -15.55
C CYS A 31 -7.70 6.97 -16.09
N ALA A 32 -8.84 6.39 -16.51
CA ALA A 32 -8.89 5.05 -17.06
C ALA A 32 -8.04 4.87 -18.34
N LYS A 33 -7.91 5.90 -19.19
CA LYS A 33 -7.02 5.86 -20.37
C LYS A 33 -5.54 5.85 -20.01
N ASN A 34 -5.20 6.32 -18.82
CA ASN A 34 -3.84 6.49 -18.32
C ASN A 34 -3.49 5.46 -17.22
N ASP A 35 -4.23 4.35 -17.14
CA ASP A 35 -4.09 3.33 -16.10
C ASP A 35 -4.06 3.95 -14.69
N ALA A 36 -4.95 4.90 -14.43
CA ALA A 36 -5.08 5.59 -13.15
C ALA A 36 -6.50 5.48 -12.59
N THR A 37 -6.65 5.68 -11.29
CA THR A 37 -7.96 5.81 -10.65
C THR A 37 -7.90 6.73 -9.44
N THR A 38 -9.05 7.28 -9.08
CA THR A 38 -9.21 8.19 -7.94
C THR A 38 -9.33 7.43 -6.63
N ILE A 39 -8.47 7.72 -5.66
CA ILE A 39 -8.48 7.10 -4.31
C ILE A 39 -8.98 8.02 -3.21
N HIS A 40 -9.06 9.33 -3.47
CA HIS A 40 -9.56 10.30 -2.51
C HIS A 40 -10.16 11.51 -3.22
N ILE A 41 -11.26 12.03 -2.68
CA ILE A 41 -11.99 13.19 -3.21
C ILE A 41 -12.25 14.17 -2.07
N VAL A 42 -11.90 15.43 -2.28
CA VAL A 42 -12.23 16.55 -1.40
C VAL A 42 -13.03 17.56 -2.20
N LEU A 43 -14.22 17.89 -1.72
CA LEU A 43 -15.09 18.93 -2.30
C LEU A 43 -15.27 20.05 -1.29
N ASN A 44 -14.89 21.27 -1.67
CA ASN A 44 -14.99 22.48 -0.84
C ASN A 44 -14.36 22.29 0.56
N GLY A 45 -13.23 21.57 0.64
CA GLY A 45 -12.53 21.27 1.88
C GLY A 45 -13.10 20.11 2.70
N LYS A 46 -14.13 19.41 2.20
CA LYS A 46 -14.73 18.24 2.86
C LYS A 46 -14.34 16.95 2.13
N ASN A 47 -13.80 15.98 2.88
CA ASN A 47 -13.56 14.63 2.38
C ASN A 47 -14.90 13.95 2.04
N ILE A 48 -14.98 13.37 0.85
CA ILE A 48 -16.19 12.72 0.36
C ILE A 48 -16.07 11.22 0.53
N GLY A 49 -16.92 10.65 1.39
CA GLY A 49 -17.04 9.20 1.53
C GLY A 49 -18.04 8.59 0.55
N ALA A 50 -18.01 7.25 0.40
CA ALA A 50 -18.89 6.50 -0.50
C ALA A 50 -20.39 6.81 -0.34
N GLY A 51 -20.85 7.03 0.90
CA GLY A 51 -22.25 7.35 1.21
C GLY A 51 -22.72 8.74 0.76
N GLU A 52 -21.80 9.61 0.33
CA GLU A 52 -22.09 11.00 -0.04
C GLU A 52 -22.09 11.21 -1.56
N PHE A 53 -21.64 10.21 -2.33
CA PHE A 53 -21.49 10.28 -3.79
C PHE A 53 -22.79 10.69 -4.48
N GLU A 54 -23.92 10.09 -4.12
CA GLU A 54 -25.18 10.40 -4.79
C GLU A 54 -25.58 11.87 -4.60
N SER A 55 -25.33 12.43 -3.41
CA SER A 55 -25.64 13.83 -3.10
C SER A 55 -24.71 14.79 -3.84
N ILE A 56 -23.39 14.52 -3.84
CA ILE A 56 -22.42 15.44 -4.46
C ILE A 56 -22.47 15.37 -5.99
N PHE A 57 -22.87 14.24 -6.59
CA PHE A 57 -22.95 14.10 -8.05
C PHE A 57 -23.98 15.06 -8.67
N GLN A 58 -24.97 15.49 -7.90
CA GLN A 58 -26.01 16.42 -8.33
C GLN A 58 -25.68 17.89 -8.01
N GLU A 59 -24.60 18.16 -7.27
CA GLU A 59 -24.20 19.51 -6.91
C GLU A 59 -23.76 20.29 -8.16
N ALA A 60 -24.40 21.44 -8.40
CA ALA A 60 -24.08 22.30 -9.52
C ALA A 60 -22.70 22.93 -9.34
N LEU A 61 -21.94 23.03 -10.42
CA LEU A 61 -20.67 23.73 -10.43
C LEU A 61 -20.90 25.24 -10.29
N THR A 62 -20.05 25.86 -9.48
CA THR A 62 -19.99 27.32 -9.31
C THR A 62 -18.54 27.79 -9.45
N ASP A 63 -18.34 29.10 -9.58
CA ASP A 63 -17.00 29.67 -9.66
C ASP A 63 -16.17 29.38 -8.40
N SER A 64 -16.83 29.28 -7.24
CA SER A 64 -16.22 28.95 -5.94
C SER A 64 -16.06 27.46 -5.67
N THR A 65 -16.55 26.57 -6.53
CA THR A 65 -16.39 25.13 -6.34
C THR A 65 -14.91 24.77 -6.35
N LYS A 66 -14.43 24.11 -5.30
CA LYS A 66 -13.06 23.57 -5.19
C LYS A 66 -13.13 22.06 -5.13
N LEU A 67 -12.50 21.39 -6.09
CA LEU A 67 -12.45 19.93 -6.18
C LEU A 67 -10.99 19.48 -6.19
N GLU A 68 -10.63 18.58 -5.28
CA GLU A 68 -9.28 18.07 -5.12
C GLU A 68 -9.34 16.54 -5.17
N LEU A 69 -8.61 15.96 -6.11
CA LEU A 69 -8.55 14.52 -6.34
C LEU A 69 -7.16 14.02 -6.02
N THR A 70 -7.10 12.89 -5.32
CA THR A 70 -5.87 12.10 -5.23
C THR A 70 -6.05 10.89 -6.12
N ILE A 71 -5.14 10.73 -7.07
CA ILE A 71 -5.12 9.58 -7.98
C ILE A 71 -3.90 8.73 -7.69
N ILE A 72 -4.02 7.45 -8.05
CA ILE A 72 -2.89 6.55 -8.16
C ILE A 72 -2.89 5.90 -9.52
N THR A 73 -1.70 5.69 -10.07
CA THR A 73 -1.49 4.97 -11.32
C THR A 73 -1.06 3.53 -11.06
N LYS A 74 -1.36 2.67 -12.02
CA LYS A 74 -0.84 1.31 -12.10
C LYS A 74 0.69 1.29 -12.06
N GLY A 75 1.33 2.24 -12.75
CA GLY A 75 2.78 2.38 -12.80
C GLY A 75 3.40 2.70 -11.44
N GLU A 76 2.75 3.54 -10.63
CA GLU A 76 3.18 3.83 -9.25
C GLU A 76 3.08 2.59 -8.37
N ILE A 77 2.01 1.80 -8.47
CA ILE A 77 1.87 0.54 -7.72
C ILE A 77 2.97 -0.46 -8.10
N LEU A 78 3.22 -0.66 -9.40
CA LEU A 78 4.30 -1.52 -9.87
C LEU A 78 5.66 -1.04 -9.38
N SER A 79 5.90 0.28 -9.42
CA SER A 79 7.15 0.87 -8.93
C SER A 79 7.33 0.66 -7.43
N SER A 80 6.27 0.83 -6.64
CA SER A 80 6.25 0.56 -5.20
C SER A 80 6.56 -0.91 -4.91
N PHE A 81 5.95 -1.85 -5.63
CA PHE A 81 6.28 -3.26 -5.49
C PHE A 81 7.74 -3.53 -5.83
N GLN A 82 8.27 -3.02 -6.95
CA GLN A 82 9.67 -3.22 -7.32
C GLN A 82 10.65 -2.69 -6.26
N ALA A 83 10.33 -1.55 -5.62
CA ALA A 83 11.11 -1.05 -4.49
C ALA A 83 11.02 -2.01 -3.28
N GLN A 84 9.81 -2.45 -2.94
CA GLN A 84 9.55 -3.39 -1.84
C GLN A 84 10.23 -4.75 -2.05
N LYS A 85 10.38 -5.22 -3.29
CA LYS A 85 11.14 -6.44 -3.61
C LYS A 85 12.60 -6.33 -3.15
N LEU A 86 13.27 -5.23 -3.49
CA LEU A 86 14.66 -5.02 -3.10
C LEU A 86 14.79 -4.92 -1.58
N GLU A 87 13.81 -4.30 -0.94
CA GLU A 87 13.72 -4.22 0.52
C GLU A 87 13.52 -5.61 1.15
N CYS A 88 12.62 -6.45 0.63
CA CYS A 88 12.44 -7.83 1.07
C CYS A 88 13.74 -8.63 1.02
N GLU A 89 14.43 -8.58 -0.11
CA GLU A 89 15.68 -9.33 -0.33
C GLU A 89 16.77 -8.89 0.66
N SER A 90 16.91 -7.58 0.90
CA SER A 90 17.84 -7.05 1.90
C SER A 90 17.43 -7.47 3.32
N LEU A 91 16.17 -7.24 3.68
CA LEU A 91 15.64 -7.47 5.02
C LEU A 91 15.66 -8.96 5.39
N SER A 92 15.32 -9.84 4.46
CA SER A 92 15.40 -11.29 4.64
C SER A 92 16.82 -11.72 5.04
N ASN A 93 17.85 -11.19 4.39
CA ASN A 93 19.24 -11.48 4.73
C ASN A 93 19.65 -10.86 6.08
N GLU A 94 19.23 -9.62 6.36
CA GLU A 94 19.52 -8.96 7.64
C GLU A 94 18.88 -9.69 8.83
N LEU A 95 17.69 -10.27 8.67
CA LEU A 95 16.97 -11.03 9.70
C LEU A 95 17.69 -12.30 10.15
N LEU A 96 18.51 -12.91 9.29
CA LEU A 96 19.35 -14.06 9.68
C LEU A 96 20.35 -13.70 10.79
N GLU A 97 20.74 -12.42 10.86
CA GLU A 97 21.67 -11.92 11.87
C GLU A 97 20.98 -11.47 13.16
N LEU A 98 19.64 -11.57 13.26
CA LEU A 98 18.90 -11.07 14.42
C LEU A 98 19.34 -11.78 15.72
N SER A 99 19.46 -13.10 15.69
CA SER A 99 19.89 -13.91 16.85
C SER A 99 21.30 -13.50 17.31
N VAL A 100 22.23 -13.30 16.37
CA VAL A 100 23.60 -12.85 16.65
C VAL A 100 23.62 -11.46 17.28
N LYS A 101 22.81 -10.53 16.77
CA LYS A 101 22.70 -9.16 17.32
C LYS A 101 22.16 -9.18 18.76
N LEU A 102 21.12 -9.96 19.02
CA LEU A 102 20.52 -10.10 20.35
C LEU A 102 21.52 -10.73 21.35
N GLN A 103 22.19 -11.82 20.98
CA GLN A 103 23.18 -12.48 21.84
C GLN A 103 24.43 -11.61 22.09
N GLY A 104 24.81 -10.79 21.10
CA GLY A 104 25.93 -9.87 21.20
C GLY A 104 25.63 -8.59 22.00
N GLY A 105 24.44 -8.44 22.59
CA GLY A 105 24.03 -7.24 23.31
C GLY A 105 23.86 -6.00 22.42
N LYS A 106 23.66 -6.20 21.10
CA LYS A 106 23.46 -5.13 20.11
C LYS A 106 21.97 -4.78 20.00
N ASP A 107 21.33 -4.55 21.14
CA ASP A 107 19.88 -4.39 21.25
C ASP A 107 19.34 -3.29 20.33
N LYS A 108 20.06 -2.17 20.20
CA LYS A 108 19.68 -1.08 19.30
C LYS A 108 19.63 -1.50 17.83
N GLU A 109 20.61 -2.29 17.38
CA GLU A 109 20.64 -2.80 15.99
C GLU A 109 19.50 -3.80 15.77
N ALA A 110 19.22 -4.66 16.76
CA ALA A 110 18.11 -5.61 16.71
C ALA A 110 16.76 -4.88 16.68
N THR A 111 16.54 -3.85 17.50
CA THR A 111 15.32 -3.05 17.48
C THR A 111 15.13 -2.35 16.13
N VAL A 112 16.18 -1.76 15.56
CA VAL A 112 16.10 -1.15 14.21
C VAL A 112 15.66 -2.17 13.17
N LEU A 113 16.20 -3.39 13.22
CA LEU A 113 15.83 -4.46 12.29
C LEU A 113 14.38 -4.90 12.46
N ILE A 114 13.89 -5.01 13.69
CA ILE A 114 12.48 -5.33 13.99
C ILE A 114 11.56 -4.20 13.49
N SER A 115 11.94 -2.93 13.69
CA SER A 115 11.16 -1.80 13.17
C SER A 115 11.10 -1.80 11.65
N LYS A 116 12.22 -2.05 10.95
CA LYS A 116 12.23 -2.20 9.49
C LYS A 116 11.25 -3.29 9.01
N LEU A 117 11.17 -4.41 9.74
CA LEU A 117 10.21 -5.46 9.42
C LEU A 117 8.77 -4.96 9.57
N ALA A 118 8.43 -4.29 10.67
CA ALA A 118 7.09 -3.73 10.86
C ALA A 118 6.73 -2.73 9.76
N ASP A 119 7.64 -1.79 9.46
CA ASP A 119 7.46 -0.78 8.41
C ASP A 119 7.27 -1.42 7.03
N PHE A 120 8.05 -2.45 6.72
CA PHE A 120 7.91 -3.21 5.48
C PHE A 120 6.53 -3.89 5.38
N ILE A 121 6.09 -4.58 6.44
CA ILE A 121 4.80 -5.28 6.44
C ILE A 121 3.64 -4.30 6.25
N GLU A 122 3.66 -3.15 6.93
CA GLU A 122 2.66 -2.09 6.76
C GLU A 122 2.64 -1.57 5.32
N SER A 123 3.82 -1.22 4.79
CA SER A 123 4.00 -0.70 3.43
C SER A 123 3.52 -1.71 2.38
N PHE A 124 3.87 -2.99 2.51
CA PHE A 124 3.46 -4.03 1.57
C PHE A 124 1.94 -4.25 1.62
N CYS A 125 1.34 -4.35 2.82
CA CYS A 125 -0.11 -4.47 2.97
C CYS A 125 -0.86 -3.29 2.33
N HIS A 126 -0.33 -2.08 2.46
CA HIS A 126 -0.89 -0.89 1.83
C HIS A 126 -0.84 -0.98 0.30
N THR A 127 0.33 -1.26 -0.29
CA THR A 127 0.49 -1.42 -1.74
C THR A 127 -0.35 -2.58 -2.28
N ALA A 128 -0.40 -3.72 -1.57
CA ALA A 128 -1.24 -4.87 -1.92
C ALA A 128 -2.73 -4.52 -1.92
N THR A 129 -3.20 -3.73 -0.96
CA THR A 129 -4.59 -3.25 -0.91
C THR A 129 -4.90 -2.36 -2.12
N LEU A 130 -4.01 -1.40 -2.43
CA LEU A 130 -4.17 -0.51 -3.58
C LEU A 130 -4.14 -1.28 -4.91
N SER A 131 -3.38 -2.38 -4.99
CA SER A 131 -3.33 -3.20 -6.20
C SER A 131 -4.69 -3.80 -6.59
N ALA A 132 -5.63 -3.95 -5.65
CA ALA A 132 -6.99 -4.42 -5.93
C ALA A 132 -7.76 -3.50 -6.89
N LEU A 133 -7.35 -2.23 -7.01
CA LEU A 133 -7.87 -1.27 -7.97
C LEU A 133 -7.48 -1.63 -9.43
N PHE A 134 -6.47 -2.47 -9.61
CA PHE A 134 -5.95 -2.92 -10.92
C PHE A 134 -5.97 -4.45 -10.98
N GLN A 135 -7.08 -5.00 -11.48
CA GLN A 135 -7.37 -6.44 -11.44
C GLN A 135 -6.26 -7.33 -12.00
N ASP A 136 -5.56 -6.89 -13.04
CA ASP A 136 -4.50 -7.69 -13.66
C ASP A 136 -3.21 -7.77 -12.83
N ILE A 137 -2.98 -6.80 -11.93
CA ILE A 137 -1.92 -6.88 -10.92
C ILE A 137 -2.39 -7.75 -9.76
N TYR A 138 -3.57 -7.44 -9.21
CA TYR A 138 -4.09 -8.12 -8.02
C TYR A 138 -4.22 -9.64 -8.21
N GLN A 139 -4.70 -10.09 -9.38
CA GLN A 139 -4.86 -11.51 -9.67
C GLN A 139 -3.52 -12.26 -9.83
N LYS A 140 -2.45 -11.56 -10.22
CA LYS A 140 -1.11 -12.15 -10.32
C LYS A 140 -0.38 -12.17 -8.98
N LEU A 141 -0.85 -11.40 -8.00
CA LEU A 141 -0.24 -11.30 -6.69
C LEU A 141 -0.60 -12.52 -5.84
N THR A 142 -0.02 -13.67 -6.20
CA THR A 142 -0.17 -14.96 -5.52
C THR A 142 1.15 -15.41 -4.94
N ILE A 143 1.24 -15.52 -3.62
CA ILE A 143 2.47 -15.86 -2.91
C ILE A 143 2.40 -17.33 -2.49
N ASP A 144 3.34 -18.15 -2.96
CA ASP A 144 3.36 -19.61 -2.74
C ASP A 144 2.02 -20.29 -3.08
N GLY A 145 1.38 -19.83 -4.16
CA GLY A 145 0.09 -20.34 -4.64
C GLY A 145 -1.13 -19.88 -3.83
N LYS A 146 -0.96 -19.00 -2.84
CA LYS A 146 -2.02 -18.41 -2.02
C LYS A 146 -2.33 -17.00 -2.50
N ASN A 147 -3.60 -16.59 -2.44
CA ASN A 147 -3.91 -15.18 -2.61
C ASN A 147 -3.42 -14.36 -1.39
N ILE A 148 -3.36 -13.04 -1.52
CA ILE A 148 -2.87 -12.15 -0.45
C ILE A 148 -3.57 -12.36 0.88
N ASN A 149 -4.90 -12.54 0.89
CA ASN A 149 -5.65 -12.71 2.13
C ASN A 149 -5.28 -14.02 2.84
N GLU A 150 -5.20 -15.12 2.09
CA GLU A 150 -4.79 -16.43 2.60
C GLU A 150 -3.35 -16.41 3.12
N PHE A 151 -2.43 -15.79 2.37
CA PHE A 151 -1.03 -15.65 2.78
C PHE A 151 -0.91 -14.89 4.11
N PHE A 152 -1.60 -13.76 4.26
CA PHE A 152 -1.53 -12.97 5.50
C PHE A 152 -2.27 -13.58 6.67
N GLN A 153 -3.33 -14.37 6.43
CA GLN A 153 -3.94 -15.17 7.50
C GLN A 153 -2.91 -16.12 8.11
N ASP A 154 -2.15 -16.83 7.27
CA ASP A 154 -1.09 -17.73 7.76
C ASP A 154 0.08 -16.98 8.39
N PHE A 155 0.48 -15.85 7.79
CA PHE A 155 1.62 -15.07 8.27
C PHE A 155 1.32 -14.37 9.61
N SER A 156 0.07 -13.95 9.84
CA SER A 156 -0.34 -13.24 11.05
C SER A 156 -0.07 -14.03 12.33
N GLY A 157 -0.22 -15.37 12.31
CA GLY A 157 0.09 -16.21 13.45
C GLY A 157 1.58 -16.15 13.83
N ILE A 158 2.46 -16.25 12.82
CA ILE A 158 3.92 -16.13 13.01
C ILE A 158 4.30 -14.74 13.52
N LEU A 159 3.71 -13.68 12.95
CA LEU A 159 3.98 -12.31 13.40
C LEU A 159 3.52 -12.08 14.84
N ASN A 160 2.39 -12.65 15.24
CA ASN A 160 1.94 -12.60 16.63
C ASN A 160 2.87 -13.39 17.56
N ASP A 161 3.32 -14.58 17.17
CA ASP A 161 4.30 -15.35 17.96
C ASP A 161 5.62 -14.58 18.11
N PHE A 162 6.04 -13.88 17.05
CA PHE A 162 7.23 -13.02 17.08
C PHE A 162 7.04 -11.82 18.01
N GLU A 163 5.86 -11.17 17.99
CA GLU A 163 5.51 -10.11 18.93
C GLU A 163 5.52 -10.61 20.38
N GLN A 164 4.97 -11.80 20.65
CA GLN A 164 5.01 -12.40 21.99
C GLN A 164 6.44 -12.71 22.43
N ALA A 165 7.31 -13.18 21.54
CA ALA A 165 8.73 -13.40 21.82
C ALA A 165 9.46 -12.09 22.17
N ILE A 166 9.12 -10.98 21.51
CA ILE A 166 9.62 -9.64 21.87
C ILE A 166 9.15 -9.26 23.28
N ALA A 167 7.86 -9.42 23.57
CA ALA A 167 7.28 -9.06 24.87
C ALA A 167 7.86 -9.85 26.04
N SER A 168 8.12 -11.15 25.83
CA SER A 168 8.74 -12.03 26.82
C SER A 168 10.27 -11.94 26.87
N LYS A 169 10.89 -11.19 25.95
CA LYS A 169 12.36 -11.11 25.74
C LYS A 169 12.99 -12.47 25.43
N ASP A 170 12.26 -13.35 24.76
CA ASP A 170 12.76 -14.65 24.33
C ASP A 170 13.62 -14.49 23.07
N THR A 171 14.92 -14.27 23.26
CA THR A 171 15.86 -14.02 22.18
C THR A 171 16.11 -15.23 21.29
N VAL A 172 15.90 -16.45 21.80
CA VAL A 172 16.04 -17.68 21.02
C VAL A 172 14.86 -17.79 20.07
N LEU A 173 13.63 -17.67 20.58
CA LEU A 173 12.44 -17.74 19.77
C LEU A 173 12.36 -16.60 18.74
N MET A 174 12.78 -15.38 19.11
CA MET A 174 12.90 -14.27 18.14
C MET A 174 13.83 -14.63 17.00
N GLY A 175 15.00 -15.21 17.29
CA GLY A 175 15.96 -15.65 16.27
C GLY A 175 15.37 -16.72 15.36
N ASP A 176 14.77 -17.76 15.94
CA ASP A 176 14.22 -18.90 15.21
C ASP A 176 13.08 -18.48 14.27
N LEU A 177 12.14 -17.65 14.76
CA LEU A 177 11.04 -17.14 13.93
C LEU A 177 11.55 -16.24 12.81
N ALA A 178 12.54 -15.39 13.09
CA ALA A 178 13.14 -14.53 12.06
C ALA A 178 13.81 -15.35 10.94
N GLU A 179 14.59 -16.38 11.32
CA GLU A 179 15.37 -17.20 10.39
C GLU A 179 14.50 -18.18 9.59
N TYR A 180 13.63 -18.94 10.27
CA TYR A 180 12.95 -20.09 9.65
C TYR A 180 11.54 -19.79 9.17
N GLU A 181 10.88 -18.74 9.69
CA GLU A 181 9.50 -18.44 9.34
C GLU A 181 9.35 -17.12 8.57
N ILE A 182 9.90 -16.02 9.09
CA ILE A 182 9.71 -14.69 8.52
C ILE A 182 10.58 -14.49 7.28
N SER A 183 11.89 -14.76 7.37
CA SER A 183 12.82 -14.55 6.25
C SER A 183 12.41 -15.31 4.96
N PRO A 184 12.03 -16.60 5.01
CA PRO A 184 11.56 -17.30 3.82
C PRO A 184 10.29 -16.69 3.21
N ARG A 185 9.35 -16.22 4.03
CA ARG A 185 8.12 -15.56 3.55
C ARG A 185 8.40 -14.22 2.87
N LEU A 186 9.38 -13.45 3.37
CA LEU A 186 9.84 -12.23 2.68
C LEU A 186 10.42 -12.56 1.30
N LEU A 187 11.16 -13.66 1.17
CA LEU A 187 11.67 -14.10 -0.14
C LEU A 187 10.55 -14.57 -1.07
N SER A 188 9.51 -15.25 -0.55
CA SER A 188 8.33 -15.60 -1.34
C SER A 188 7.61 -14.35 -1.88
N ILE A 189 7.50 -13.29 -1.05
CA ILE A 189 6.99 -11.99 -1.50
C ILE A 189 7.87 -11.41 -2.63
N ALA A 190 9.19 -11.35 -2.43
CA ALA A 190 10.12 -10.82 -3.42
C ALA A 190 10.06 -11.57 -4.77
N ASN A 191 9.98 -12.89 -4.72
CA ASN A 191 9.86 -13.74 -5.90
C ASN A 191 8.54 -13.48 -6.64
N THR A 192 7.43 -13.34 -5.91
CA THR A 192 6.12 -13.01 -6.50
C THR A 192 6.17 -11.66 -7.21
N ILE A 193 6.74 -10.62 -6.57
CA ILE A 193 6.87 -9.29 -7.17
C ILE A 193 7.70 -9.30 -8.45
N LYS A 194 8.73 -10.16 -8.53
CA LYS A 194 9.56 -10.28 -9.74
C LYS A 194 8.76 -10.73 -10.97
N GLU A 195 7.63 -11.39 -10.76
CA GLU A 195 6.76 -11.91 -11.82
C GLU A 195 5.64 -10.93 -12.23
N LEU A 196 5.49 -9.80 -11.52
CA LEU A 196 4.57 -8.70 -11.85
C LEU A 196 5.09 -7.82 -12.99
#